data_AF-A0A220DC36-F1
#
_entry.id   AF-A0A220DC36-F1
#
_cell.length_a   1.000
_cell.length_b   1.000
_cell.length_c   1.000
_cell.angle_alpha   90.00
_cell.angle_beta   90.00
_cell.angle_gamma   90.00
#
_symmetry.space_group_name_H-M   'P 1'
#
loop_
_entity.id
_entity.type
_entity.pdbx_description
1 polymer ?
#
loop_
_entity_poly.entity_id
_entity_poly.type
_entity_poly.pdbx_seq_one_letter_code
_entity_poly.pdbx_strand_id
1 'polypeptide(L)'
;VDNMYGYGNSPGKCEAGPTDTGPSYINTYQRGPQESVWETVAHPSCETFAYDSANGFLPLFIQDSTYAQQWRYTNAPDADARAVEAAYWAHTWATAQGNASQVSATIAKAAKMGDYLRYGMYDKYFKQPGCASPSCAAGTGKNSSAYLLSWYYAWGG
;
A
#
# COMPACT_ATOMS: atom_id res chain seq x y z
N VAL A 1 -4.92 -8.34 12.41
CA VAL A 1 -5.86 -9.43 12.06
C VAL A 1 -7.01 -9.44 13.05
N ASP A 2 -6.78 -9.64 14.34
CA ASP A 2 -7.88 -9.75 15.33
C ASP A 2 -8.24 -8.41 16.00
N ASN A 3 -8.23 -7.31 15.23
CA ASN A 3 -8.57 -5.96 15.69
C ASN A 3 -7.93 -5.52 17.04
N MET A 4 -6.70 -5.93 17.34
CA MET A 4 -6.05 -5.66 18.64
C MET A 4 -5.94 -4.17 18.99
N TYR A 5 -5.72 -3.29 17.99
CA TYR A 5 -5.69 -1.84 18.18
C TYR A 5 -7.08 -1.21 18.32
N GLY A 6 -8.15 -1.96 18.03
CA GLY A 6 -9.52 -1.53 18.25
C GLY A 6 -10.09 -0.55 17.22
N TYR A 7 -9.38 -0.21 16.15
CA TYR A 7 -9.89 0.73 15.16
C TYR A 7 -11.08 0.17 14.37
N GLY A 8 -11.13 -1.13 14.09
CA GLY A 8 -12.21 -1.75 13.31
C GLY A 8 -12.23 -1.33 11.85
N ASN A 9 -11.07 -1.21 11.21
CA ASN A 9 -10.95 -0.80 9.81
C ASN A 9 -10.96 -2.00 8.84
N SER A 10 -11.99 -2.85 8.93
CA SER A 10 -12.15 -4.01 8.06
C SER A 10 -12.43 -3.63 6.60
N PRO A 11 -12.17 -4.53 5.62
CA PRO A 11 -12.50 -4.26 4.22
C PRO A 11 -13.96 -3.81 4.04
N GLY A 12 -14.15 -2.63 3.45
CA GLY A 12 -15.47 -2.02 3.24
C GLY A 12 -16.05 -1.29 4.45
N LYS A 13 -15.30 -1.18 5.55
CA LYS A 13 -15.62 -0.37 6.72
C LYS A 13 -14.55 0.70 6.92
N CYS A 14 -14.85 1.69 7.74
CA CYS A 14 -13.92 2.73 8.14
C CYS A 14 -14.16 2.99 9.63
N GLU A 15 -13.17 2.66 10.46
CA GLU A 15 -13.21 2.90 11.91
C GLU A 15 -14.45 2.32 12.63
N ALA A 16 -14.85 1.08 12.32
CA ALA A 16 -16.04 0.43 12.92
C ALA A 16 -15.91 0.10 14.41
N GLY A 17 -14.75 0.38 15.03
CA GLY A 17 -14.56 0.29 16.46
C GLY A 17 -14.07 -1.07 16.96
N PRO A 18 -13.90 -1.19 18.28
CA PRO A 18 -13.25 -2.33 18.91
C PRO A 18 -14.08 -3.61 18.88
N THR A 19 -15.38 -3.51 18.62
CA THR A 19 -16.29 -4.66 18.51
C THR A 19 -16.28 -5.28 17.12
N ASP A 20 -15.63 -4.66 16.14
CA ASP A 20 -15.47 -5.25 14.82
C ASP A 20 -14.56 -6.48 14.89
N THR A 21 -14.98 -7.56 14.23
CA THR A 21 -14.32 -8.87 14.30
C THR A 21 -13.43 -9.18 13.09
N GLY A 22 -13.39 -8.29 12.10
CA GLY A 22 -12.60 -8.47 10.89
C GLY A 22 -11.17 -7.91 10.98
N PRO A 23 -10.34 -8.14 9.95
CA PRO A 23 -8.99 -7.61 9.88
C PRO A 23 -8.99 -6.10 9.72
N SER A 24 -8.53 -5.39 10.75
CA SER A 24 -8.36 -3.93 10.70
C SER A 24 -7.12 -3.52 9.90
N TYR A 25 -7.31 -2.77 8.81
CA TYR A 25 -6.22 -2.13 8.07
C TYR A 25 -5.64 -0.96 8.85
N ILE A 26 -4.33 -1.04 9.10
CA ILE A 26 -3.55 -0.03 9.83
C ILE A 26 -2.26 0.27 9.08
N ASN A 27 -1.62 1.36 9.48
CA ASN A 27 -0.23 1.63 9.13
C ASN A 27 0.54 2.13 10.38
N THR A 28 1.85 2.20 10.28
CA THR A 28 2.75 2.62 11.36
C THR A 28 3.78 3.63 10.87
N TYR A 29 4.70 3.21 9.99
CA TYR A 29 5.83 4.03 9.54
C TYR A 29 5.40 5.20 8.64
N GLN A 30 5.72 6.42 9.05
CA GLN A 30 5.43 7.66 8.32
C GLN A 30 6.44 8.80 8.53
N ARG A 31 7.39 8.70 9.46
CA ARG A 31 8.25 9.82 9.91
C ARG A 31 9.73 9.68 9.56
N GLY A 32 10.02 8.97 8.48
CA GLY A 32 11.35 8.93 7.86
C GLY A 32 12.29 7.88 8.45
N PRO A 33 13.57 7.90 8.05
CA PRO A 33 14.48 6.76 8.20
C PRO A 33 14.93 6.45 9.63
N GLN A 34 14.73 7.38 10.57
CA GLN A 34 15.06 7.19 11.99
C GLN A 34 13.85 6.73 12.82
N GLU A 35 12.65 6.63 12.23
CA GLU A 35 11.50 6.07 12.92
C GLU A 35 11.63 4.54 12.98
N SER A 36 12.21 4.03 14.05
CA SER A 36 12.25 2.59 14.29
C SER A 36 10.84 2.04 14.62
N VAL A 37 10.70 0.72 14.60
CA VAL A 37 9.43 0.05 14.97
C VAL A 37 8.93 0.46 16.36
N TRP A 38 9.84 0.80 17.27
CA TRP A 38 9.54 1.20 18.66
C TRP A 38 9.01 2.62 18.78
N GLU A 39 9.13 3.41 17.72
CA GLU A 39 8.84 4.84 17.75
C GLU A 39 7.55 5.18 17.00
N THR A 40 7.01 4.24 16.21
CA THR A 40 5.80 4.46 15.40
C THR A 40 4.55 4.71 16.25
N VAL A 41 3.58 5.42 15.65
CA VAL A 41 2.21 5.50 16.16
C VAL A 41 1.32 4.72 15.20
N ALA A 42 0.83 3.56 15.64
CA ALA A 42 -0.13 2.78 14.85
C ALA A 42 -1.40 3.61 14.62
N HIS A 43 -1.90 3.62 13.40
CA HIS A 43 -3.05 4.43 12.99
C HIS A 43 -3.87 3.70 11.92
N PRO A 44 -5.18 3.95 11.82
CA PRO A 44 -6.02 3.30 10.83
C PRO A 44 -5.72 3.83 9.42
N SER A 45 -5.81 2.94 8.43
CA SER A 45 -5.69 3.33 7.01
C SER A 45 -6.84 4.22 6.53
N CYS A 46 -7.99 4.14 7.18
CA CYS A 46 -9.15 4.99 6.92
C CYS A 46 -9.38 5.87 8.15
N GLU A 47 -9.37 7.18 7.97
CA GLU A 47 -9.32 8.20 9.02
C GLU A 47 -10.63 9.00 9.00
N THR A 48 -11.49 8.77 10.00
CA THR A 48 -12.72 9.54 10.20
C THR A 48 -12.61 10.53 11.36
N PHE A 49 -11.42 10.66 11.96
CA PHE A 49 -11.16 11.45 13.16
C PHE A 49 -11.84 10.88 14.41
N ALA A 50 -12.16 9.58 14.42
CA ALA A 50 -12.76 8.93 15.58
C ALA A 50 -11.78 8.74 16.75
N TYR A 51 -10.47 8.81 16.48
CA TYR A 51 -9.41 8.53 17.46
C TYR A 51 -8.36 9.64 17.51
N ASP A 52 -7.56 9.63 18.59
CA ASP A 52 -6.45 10.55 18.85
C ASP A 52 -6.85 12.03 19.04
N SER A 53 -6.95 12.79 17.94
CA SER A 53 -7.18 14.23 17.97
C SER A 53 -8.39 14.65 17.12
N ALA A 54 -8.73 15.95 17.14
CA ALA A 54 -9.80 16.50 16.31
C ALA A 54 -9.59 16.29 14.79
N ASN A 55 -8.35 16.06 14.36
CA ASN A 55 -7.98 15.76 12.98
C ASN A 55 -7.39 14.34 12.84
N GLY A 56 -7.74 13.45 13.78
CA GLY A 56 -7.19 12.11 13.83
C GLY A 56 -5.67 12.11 14.02
N PHE A 57 -4.99 11.21 13.31
CA PHE A 57 -3.55 11.07 13.34
C PHE A 57 -2.83 11.92 12.28
N LEU A 58 -3.56 12.57 11.36
CA LEU A 58 -2.97 13.25 10.20
C LEU A 58 -1.91 14.31 10.55
N PRO A 59 -2.11 15.19 11.55
CA PRO A 59 -1.14 16.23 11.88
C PRO A 59 0.20 15.69 12.40
N LEU A 60 0.27 14.41 12.81
CA LEU A 60 1.52 13.77 13.20
C LEU A 60 2.46 13.56 12.00
N PHE A 61 1.92 13.51 10.78
CA PHE A 61 2.64 13.06 9.59
C PHE A 61 2.79 14.16 8.54
N ILE A 62 1.71 14.87 8.22
CA ILE A 62 1.67 15.88 7.17
C ILE A 62 1.07 17.16 7.74
N GLN A 63 1.78 18.27 7.62
CA GLN A 63 1.28 19.58 8.02
C GLN A 63 0.44 20.18 6.89
N ASP A 64 -0.81 20.49 7.19
CA ASP A 64 -1.72 21.21 6.30
C ASP A 64 -2.53 22.25 7.08
N SER A 65 -3.04 23.25 6.37
CA SER A 65 -3.94 24.29 6.86
C SER A 65 -5.30 23.72 7.30
N THR A 66 -5.75 22.65 6.65
CA THR A 66 -7.01 21.96 6.95
C THR A 66 -6.86 20.47 6.74
N TYR A 67 -7.61 19.67 7.49
CA TYR A 67 -7.58 18.21 7.40
C TYR A 67 -8.95 17.68 6.97
N ALA A 68 -8.95 16.67 6.11
CA ALA A 68 -10.15 15.98 5.65
C ALA A 68 -10.10 14.50 6.03
N GLN A 69 -11.28 13.95 6.35
CA GLN A 69 -11.44 12.50 6.46
C GLN A 69 -11.02 11.86 5.14
N GLN A 70 -10.25 10.79 5.22
CA GLN A 70 -9.58 10.22 4.06
C GLN A 70 -9.21 8.77 4.29
N TRP A 71 -8.86 8.08 3.22
CA TRP A 71 -8.26 6.75 3.29
C TRP A 71 -6.92 6.74 2.57
N ARG A 72 -6.00 5.88 3.02
CA ARG A 72 -4.66 5.73 2.44
C ARG A 72 -4.12 4.32 2.67
N TYR A 73 -3.58 3.72 1.62
CA TYR A 73 -2.96 2.40 1.63
C TYR A 73 -1.55 2.47 1.08
N THR A 74 -0.70 1.58 1.59
CA THR A 74 0.70 1.45 1.17
C THR A 74 0.94 0.00 0.77
N ASN A 75 1.41 -0.21 -0.46
CA ASN A 75 1.80 -1.54 -0.93
C ASN A 75 3.26 -1.82 -0.56
N ALA A 76 3.57 -3.10 -0.32
CA ALA A 76 4.93 -3.63 -0.26
C ALA A 76 5.21 -4.40 -1.57
N PRO A 77 5.91 -3.80 -2.55
CA PRO A 77 6.03 -4.36 -3.91
C PRO A 77 6.67 -5.74 -3.97
N ASP A 78 7.55 -6.06 -3.02
CA ASP A 78 8.16 -7.38 -2.91
C ASP A 78 7.12 -8.48 -2.57
N ALA A 79 6.10 -8.16 -1.78
CA ALA A 79 5.05 -9.11 -1.41
C ALA A 79 4.15 -9.44 -2.60
N ASP A 80 3.72 -8.43 -3.35
CA ASP A 80 2.94 -8.61 -4.58
C ASP A 80 3.75 -9.36 -5.65
N ALA A 81 5.03 -9.02 -5.82
CA ALA A 81 5.91 -9.72 -6.74
C ALA A 81 6.07 -11.21 -6.37
N ARG A 82 6.24 -11.51 -5.08
CA ARG A 82 6.32 -12.89 -4.57
C ARG A 82 5.02 -13.66 -4.80
N ALA A 83 3.87 -13.01 -4.69
CA ALA A 83 2.58 -13.63 -5.02
C ALA A 83 2.46 -13.94 -6.52
N VAL A 84 2.94 -13.05 -7.40
CA VAL A 84 3.01 -13.30 -8.85
C VAL A 84 3.97 -14.45 -9.17
N GLU A 85 5.13 -14.49 -8.53
CA GLU A 85 6.09 -15.59 -8.65
C GLU A 85 5.47 -16.94 -8.24
N ALA A 86 4.77 -16.98 -7.10
CA ALA A 86 4.08 -18.19 -6.65
C ALA A 86 2.99 -18.64 -7.64
N ALA A 87 2.24 -17.69 -8.21
CA ALA A 87 1.24 -17.98 -9.24
C ALA A 87 1.87 -18.55 -10.52
N TYR A 88 3.05 -18.05 -10.93
CA TYR A 88 3.80 -18.61 -12.06
C TYR A 88 4.14 -20.10 -11.83
N TRP A 89 4.66 -20.44 -10.66
CA TRP A 89 4.98 -21.83 -10.33
C TRP A 89 3.73 -22.70 -10.25
N ALA A 90 2.65 -22.20 -9.64
CA ALA A 90 1.37 -22.90 -9.60
C ALA A 90 0.83 -23.20 -11.02
N HIS A 91 0.93 -22.23 -11.93
CA HIS A 91 0.53 -22.43 -13.33
C HIS A 91 1.40 -23.48 -14.02
N THR A 92 2.72 -23.40 -13.85
CA THR A 92 3.68 -24.35 -14.43
C THR A 92 3.38 -25.78 -13.98
N TRP A 93 3.22 -25.99 -12.67
CA TRP A 93 2.94 -27.32 -12.11
C TRP A 93 1.55 -27.84 -12.48
N ALA A 94 0.52 -26.97 -12.43
CA ALA A 94 -0.82 -27.37 -12.84
C ALA A 94 -0.86 -27.75 -14.32
N THR A 95 -0.14 -27.03 -15.18
CA THR A 95 -0.03 -27.34 -16.61
C THR A 95 0.65 -28.69 -16.85
N ALA A 96 1.76 -28.97 -16.16
CA ALA A 96 2.44 -30.26 -16.25
C ALA A 96 1.54 -31.45 -15.84
N GLN A 97 0.55 -31.21 -14.98
CA GLN A 97 -0.44 -32.21 -14.54
C GLN A 97 -1.71 -32.23 -15.41
N GLY A 98 -1.82 -31.42 -16.46
CA GLY A 98 -3.04 -31.28 -17.27
C GLY A 98 -4.19 -30.54 -16.57
N ASN A 99 -3.92 -29.85 -15.47
CA ASN A 99 -4.89 -29.18 -14.59
C ASN A 99 -4.87 -27.65 -14.67
N ALA A 100 -4.26 -27.06 -15.71
CA ALA A 100 -4.10 -25.61 -15.85
C ALA A 100 -5.42 -24.83 -15.72
N SER A 101 -6.53 -25.38 -16.22
CA SER A 101 -7.86 -24.75 -16.15
C SER A 101 -8.33 -24.52 -14.71
N GLN A 102 -7.93 -25.38 -13.76
CA GLN A 102 -8.34 -25.30 -12.36
C GLN A 102 -7.76 -24.08 -11.65
N VAL A 103 -6.61 -23.57 -12.09
CA VAL A 103 -5.94 -22.41 -11.47
C VAL A 103 -6.11 -21.10 -12.25
N SER A 104 -6.75 -21.15 -13.42
CA SER A 104 -6.85 -20.03 -14.37
C SER A 104 -7.36 -18.71 -13.75
N ALA A 105 -8.38 -18.78 -12.89
CA ALA A 105 -8.92 -17.60 -12.21
C ALA A 105 -7.91 -16.95 -11.25
N THR A 106 -7.08 -17.74 -10.57
CA THR A 106 -6.01 -17.23 -9.69
C THR A 106 -4.89 -16.61 -10.51
N ILE A 107 -4.53 -17.20 -11.66
CA ILE A 107 -3.52 -16.63 -12.57
C ILE A 107 -4.00 -15.29 -13.13
N ALA A 108 -5.28 -15.16 -13.48
CA ALA A 108 -5.85 -13.88 -13.91
C ALA A 108 -5.77 -12.80 -12.81
N LYS A 109 -5.98 -13.17 -11.54
CA LYS A 109 -5.80 -12.25 -10.40
C LYS A 109 -4.33 -11.85 -10.21
N ALA A 110 -3.39 -12.79 -10.31
CA ALA A 110 -1.96 -12.51 -10.22
C ALA A 110 -1.49 -11.60 -11.38
N ALA A 111 -1.98 -11.84 -12.60
CA ALA A 111 -1.70 -10.96 -13.74
C ALA A 111 -2.21 -9.53 -13.50
N LYS A 112 -3.43 -9.37 -12.98
CA LYS A 112 -3.97 -8.06 -12.59
C LYS A 112 -3.14 -7.40 -11.48
N MET A 113 -2.70 -8.15 -10.47
CA MET A 113 -1.82 -7.65 -9.42
C MET A 113 -0.50 -7.14 -10.01
N GLY A 114 0.14 -7.92 -10.89
CA GLY A 114 1.36 -7.51 -11.60
C GLY A 114 1.16 -6.26 -12.47
N ASP A 115 -0.04 -6.05 -13.03
CA ASP A 115 -0.37 -4.86 -13.80
C ASP A 115 -0.40 -3.59 -12.93
N TYR A 116 -1.00 -3.66 -11.73
CA TYR A 116 -0.99 -2.56 -10.76
C TYR A 116 0.37 -2.37 -10.09
N LEU A 117 1.14 -3.44 -9.89
CA LEU A 117 2.49 -3.41 -9.32
C LEU A 117 3.46 -2.50 -10.10
N ARG A 118 3.14 -2.18 -11.36
CA ARG A 118 3.88 -1.20 -12.17
C ARG A 118 3.97 0.18 -11.51
N TYR A 119 3.05 0.56 -10.62
CA TYR A 119 3.19 1.79 -9.82
C TYR A 119 4.45 1.79 -8.95
N GLY A 120 4.89 0.63 -8.48
CA GLY A 120 6.15 0.48 -7.74
C GLY A 120 7.41 0.74 -8.57
N MET A 121 7.29 0.97 -9.89
CA MET A 121 8.43 1.27 -10.77
C MET A 121 8.76 2.75 -10.89
N TYR A 122 7.91 3.63 -10.39
CA TYR A 122 8.05 5.08 -10.57
C TYR A 122 8.65 5.76 -9.34
N ASP A 123 9.36 6.87 -9.58
CA ASP A 123 9.73 7.82 -8.52
C ASP A 123 8.48 8.25 -7.73
N LYS A 124 8.65 8.47 -6.42
CA LYS A 124 7.57 8.82 -5.48
C LYS A 124 6.70 9.99 -5.96
N TYR A 125 7.31 10.97 -6.64
CA TYR A 125 6.63 12.15 -7.17
C TYR A 125 6.78 12.25 -8.70
N PHE A 126 7.00 11.13 -9.37
CA PHE A 126 7.18 11.03 -10.83
C PHE A 126 8.27 11.98 -11.36
N LYS A 127 9.34 12.22 -10.60
CA LYS A 127 10.52 12.99 -11.04
C LYS A 127 11.43 12.14 -11.91
N GLN A 128 12.25 12.80 -12.72
CA GLN A 128 13.24 12.11 -13.54
C GLN A 128 14.42 11.59 -12.69
N PRO A 129 15.03 10.45 -13.04
CA PRO A 129 16.23 9.95 -12.37
C PRO A 129 17.35 10.97 -12.33
N GLY A 130 18.11 10.98 -11.23
CA GLY A 130 19.21 11.94 -11.00
C GLY A 130 18.75 13.32 -10.52
N CYS A 131 17.44 13.54 -10.35
CA CYS A 131 16.94 14.73 -9.68
C CYS A 131 17.40 14.80 -8.22
N ALA A 132 18.02 15.91 -7.82
CA ALA A 132 18.55 16.15 -6.47
C ALA A 132 17.86 17.31 -5.74
N SER A 133 16.73 17.83 -6.26
CA SER A 133 16.00 18.97 -5.69
C SER A 133 14.49 18.82 -5.88
N PRO A 134 13.63 19.28 -4.94
CA PRO A 134 12.18 19.30 -5.14
C PRO A 134 11.73 20.06 -6.42
N SER A 135 12.53 21.02 -6.87
CA SER A 135 12.22 21.90 -8.02
C SER A 135 12.51 21.29 -9.40
N CYS A 136 13.04 20.06 -9.51
CA CYS A 136 13.27 19.46 -10.82
C CYS A 136 11.99 19.33 -11.64
N ALA A 137 12.15 19.35 -12.97
CA ALA A 137 11.06 19.02 -13.88
C ALA A 137 10.47 17.63 -13.57
N ALA A 138 9.15 17.52 -13.67
CA ALA A 138 8.46 16.24 -13.62
C ALA A 138 8.80 15.39 -14.86
N GLY A 139 8.62 14.07 -14.74
CA GLY A 139 8.57 13.18 -15.88
C GLY A 139 7.32 13.44 -16.74
N THR A 140 7.39 13.06 -18.01
CA THR A 140 6.29 13.15 -18.98
C THR A 140 5.82 11.78 -19.44
N GLY A 141 6.14 10.74 -18.66
CA GLY A 141 5.81 9.35 -18.93
C GLY A 141 6.81 8.42 -18.28
N LYS A 142 7.36 7.49 -19.08
CA LYS A 142 8.31 6.47 -18.59
C LYS A 142 9.67 7.02 -18.14
N ASN A 143 9.97 8.28 -18.41
CA ASN A 143 11.21 8.93 -17.96
C ASN A 143 11.26 9.24 -16.46
N SER A 144 10.22 8.89 -15.69
CA SER A 144 10.25 8.86 -14.22
C SER A 144 10.22 7.44 -13.64
N SER A 145 10.32 6.41 -14.49
CA SER A 145 10.41 5.01 -14.07
C SER A 145 11.86 4.59 -13.86
N ALA A 146 12.15 3.93 -12.74
CA ALA A 146 13.40 3.21 -12.51
C ALA A 146 13.35 1.76 -13.01
N TYR A 147 12.16 1.24 -13.35
CA TYR A 147 11.93 -0.17 -13.73
C TYR A 147 12.41 -1.20 -12.69
N LEU A 148 12.50 -0.77 -11.44
CA LEU A 148 12.79 -1.61 -10.28
C LEU A 148 11.59 -1.59 -9.34
N LEU A 149 11.48 -2.57 -8.46
CA LEU A 149 10.49 -2.55 -7.38
C LEU A 149 10.99 -1.61 -6.29
N SER A 150 10.32 -0.47 -6.09
CA SER A 150 10.63 0.48 -5.04
C SER A 150 10.21 -0.05 -3.66
N TRP A 151 10.51 0.72 -2.60
CA TRP A 151 10.10 0.38 -1.23
C TRP A 151 8.58 0.30 -1.06
N TYR A 152 7.84 1.16 -1.77
CA TYR A 152 6.39 1.19 -1.79
C TYR A 152 5.84 1.98 -2.97
N TYR A 153 4.59 1.70 -3.31
CA TYR A 153 3.69 2.71 -3.85
C TYR A 153 2.51 2.89 -2.89
N ALA A 154 1.94 4.09 -2.87
CA ALA A 154 0.83 4.43 -1.98
C ALA A 154 -0.25 5.18 -2.75
N TRP A 155 -1.50 5.04 -2.29
CA TRP A 155 -2.66 5.71 -2.86
C TRP A 155 -3.66 6.05 -1.76
N GLY A 156 -4.39 7.14 -1.94
CA GLY A 156 -5.37 7.65 -0.98
C GLY A 156 -6.35 8.62 -1.62
N GLY A 157 -7.39 8.99 -0.87
CA GLY A 157 -8.43 9.92 -1.30
C GLY A 157 -9.46 10.22 -0.21
#